data_AF-A0AAD9KRS7-F1
#
_entry.id   AF-A0AAD9KRS7-F1
#
_cell.length_a   1.000
_cell.length_b   1.000
_cell.length_c   1.000
_cell.angle_alpha   90.00
_cell.angle_beta   90.00
_cell.angle_gamma   90.00
#
_symmetry.space_group_name_H-M   'P 1'
#
loop_
_entity.id
_entity.type
_entity.pdbx_description
1 polymer ?
#
loop_
_entity_poly.entity_id
_entity_poly.type
_entity_poly.pdbx_seq_one_letter_code
_entity_poly.pdbx_strand_id
1 'polypeptide(L)'
;MSNVKMVFLPPNTTSRLQPCDAGIIAALKAHYRKRLMRHVLSEMDDAQTATELSKRVDILDAIRWLHLAWASVSDTTITKCFAKCGLGIDTANEEQLVQQPEGPAYDTLLGAVSWADFVSMDDATRTTDVVNDDWESALIAKARGDVPAAGPKGEEEEEGRKENLTFPRVETRRAPGRVTELVNYASRTGNAAMLDAVTTVQSIVQEHCINQATFAKQKSITDFFTAK
;
A
#
# COMPACT_ATOMS: atom_id res chain seq x y z
N MET A 1 -22.25 -10.09 26.57
CA MET A 1 -20.80 -10.20 26.33
C MET A 1 -20.14 -10.99 27.48
N SER A 2 -20.27 -12.31 27.49
CA SER A 2 -19.73 -13.16 28.59
C SER A 2 -18.37 -13.80 28.28
N ASN A 3 -17.83 -13.60 27.07
CA ASN A 3 -16.62 -14.27 26.59
C ASN A 3 -15.46 -13.31 26.27
N VAL A 4 -15.57 -12.04 26.68
CA VAL A 4 -14.54 -11.01 26.47
C VAL A 4 -14.13 -10.45 27.82
N LYS A 5 -12.83 -10.57 28.15
CA LYS A 5 -12.24 -9.97 29.34
C LYS A 5 -11.50 -8.70 28.94
N MET A 6 -11.94 -7.56 29.44
CA MET A 6 -11.21 -6.29 29.29
C MET A 6 -10.14 -6.17 30.37
N VAL A 7 -8.93 -5.80 29.96
CA VAL A 7 -7.79 -5.56 30.86
C VAL A 7 -7.32 -4.13 30.62
N PHE A 8 -7.25 -3.34 31.69
CA PHE A 8 -6.76 -1.97 31.64
C PHE A 8 -5.24 -1.95 31.81
N LEU A 9 -4.56 -1.23 30.94
CA LEU A 9 -3.11 -1.04 31.04
C LEU A 9 -2.80 0.14 31.97
N PRO A 10 -1.66 0.11 32.67
CA PRO A 10 -1.17 1.28 33.39
C PRO A 10 -0.97 2.47 32.43
N PRO A 11 -1.08 3.71 32.93
CA PRO A 11 -0.83 4.89 32.11
C PRO A 11 0.61 4.90 31.55
N ASN A 12 0.79 5.43 30.33
CA ASN A 12 2.08 5.59 29.64
C ASN A 12 2.83 4.29 29.30
N THR A 13 2.12 3.21 28.94
CA THR A 13 2.72 1.89 28.71
C THR A 13 2.72 1.44 27.23
N THR A 14 2.69 2.38 26.29
CA THR A 14 2.40 2.12 24.87
C THR A 14 3.29 1.03 24.26
N SER A 15 4.61 1.21 24.20
CA SER A 15 5.49 0.20 23.58
C SER A 15 5.78 -1.04 24.43
N ARG A 16 5.55 -0.98 25.76
CA ARG A 16 5.89 -2.09 26.68
C ARG A 16 4.79 -3.14 26.78
N LEU A 17 3.52 -2.73 26.72
CA LEU A 17 2.40 -3.64 26.91
C LEU A 17 1.43 -3.69 25.72
N GLN A 18 1.61 -2.85 24.69
CA GLN A 18 0.74 -2.85 23.50
C GLN A 18 1.49 -3.43 22.29
N PRO A 19 1.14 -4.65 21.84
CA PRO A 19 1.80 -5.30 20.70
C PRO A 19 1.77 -4.46 19.42
N CYS A 20 0.71 -3.68 19.22
CA CYS A 20 0.59 -2.74 18.09
C CYS A 20 1.76 -1.75 18.05
N ASP A 21 2.05 -1.12 19.19
CA ASP A 21 3.14 -0.14 19.36
C ASP A 21 4.52 -0.80 19.52
N ALA A 22 4.56 -2.11 19.80
CA ALA A 22 5.80 -2.88 19.93
C ALA A 22 6.46 -3.24 18.59
N GLY A 23 5.77 -3.04 17.46
CA GLY A 23 6.33 -3.21 16.12
C GLY A 23 5.34 -3.49 14.99
N ILE A 24 4.09 -3.90 15.29
CA ILE A 24 3.10 -4.23 14.24
C ILE A 24 2.77 -3.00 13.39
N ILE A 25 2.53 -1.83 14.01
CA ILE A 25 2.26 -0.58 13.29
C ILE A 25 3.47 -0.18 12.45
N ALA A 26 4.68 -0.29 13.00
CA ALA A 26 5.92 0.04 12.28
C ALA A 26 6.12 -0.87 11.05
N ALA A 27 5.86 -2.18 11.17
CA ALA A 27 5.92 -3.13 10.06
C ALA A 27 4.89 -2.79 8.97
N LEU A 28 3.64 -2.52 9.36
CA LEU A 28 2.59 -2.10 8.44
C LEU A 28 2.97 -0.82 7.69
N LYS A 29 3.43 0.21 8.41
CA LYS A 29 3.92 1.49 7.87
C LYS A 29 5.06 1.28 6.86
N ALA A 30 6.00 0.40 7.15
CA ALA A 30 7.11 0.08 6.26
C ALA A 30 6.62 -0.58 4.96
N HIS A 31 5.75 -1.59 5.05
CA HIS A 31 5.19 -2.24 3.86
C HIS A 31 4.36 -1.29 3.01
N TYR A 32 3.54 -0.45 3.63
CA TYR A 32 2.74 0.56 2.93
C TYR A 32 3.64 1.55 2.16
N ARG A 33 4.63 2.12 2.84
CA ARG A 33 5.56 3.09 2.24
C ARG A 33 6.41 2.51 1.12
N LYS A 34 6.79 1.24 1.24
CA LYS A 34 7.49 0.52 0.16
C LYS A 34 6.63 0.50 -1.12
N ARG A 35 5.31 0.31 -0.98
CA ARG A 35 4.36 0.29 -2.11
C ARG A 35 4.16 1.68 -2.69
N LEU A 36 3.97 2.69 -1.85
CA LEU A 36 3.90 4.08 -2.25
C LEU A 36 5.14 4.48 -3.07
N MET A 37 6.35 4.19 -2.56
CA MET A 37 7.59 4.50 -3.28
C MET A 37 7.67 3.78 -4.62
N ARG A 38 7.31 2.50 -4.70
CA ARG A 38 7.29 1.78 -5.99
C ARG A 38 6.35 2.43 -7.00
N HIS A 39 5.16 2.82 -6.56
CA HIS A 39 4.20 3.50 -7.43
C HIS A 39 4.72 4.86 -7.92
N VAL A 40 5.25 5.67 -7.00
CA VAL A 40 5.85 6.97 -7.32
C VAL A 40 6.98 6.81 -8.33
N LEU A 41 7.85 5.81 -8.18
CA LEU A 41 8.92 5.53 -9.14
C LEU A 41 8.40 5.09 -10.51
N SER A 42 7.33 4.28 -10.56
CA SER A 42 6.77 3.83 -11.84
C SER A 42 6.12 4.96 -12.64
N GLU A 43 5.65 6.01 -11.97
CA GLU A 43 4.99 7.16 -12.59
C GLU A 43 5.95 8.35 -12.79
N MET A 44 7.17 8.28 -12.25
CA MET A 44 8.12 9.40 -12.23
C MET A 44 8.58 9.81 -13.63
N ASP A 45 8.74 8.86 -14.55
CA ASP A 45 9.14 9.15 -15.95
C ASP A 45 8.03 9.86 -16.74
N ASP A 46 6.77 9.73 -16.30
CA ASP A 46 5.60 10.28 -16.98
C ASP A 46 5.07 11.56 -16.32
N ALA A 47 5.64 12.00 -15.19
CA ALA A 47 5.25 13.21 -14.47
C ALA A 47 6.35 14.28 -14.55
N GLN A 48 5.98 15.51 -14.89
CA GLN A 48 6.95 16.61 -15.06
C GLN A 48 7.28 17.32 -13.75
N THR A 49 6.41 17.18 -12.73
CA THR A 49 6.58 17.84 -11.42
C THR A 49 6.14 16.93 -10.28
N ALA A 50 6.69 17.16 -9.08
CA ALA A 50 6.28 16.44 -7.87
C ALA A 50 4.79 16.67 -7.53
N THR A 51 4.23 17.84 -7.85
CA THR A 51 2.81 18.15 -7.67
C THR A 51 1.91 17.37 -8.62
N GLU A 52 2.38 17.10 -9.84
CA GLU A 52 1.65 16.24 -10.77
C GLU A 52 1.67 14.79 -10.28
N LEU A 53 2.84 14.33 -9.84
CA LEU A 53 3.03 12.98 -9.30
C LEU A 53 2.17 12.73 -8.05
N SER A 54 2.06 13.72 -7.14
CA SER A 54 1.23 13.58 -5.95
C SER A 54 -0.28 13.49 -6.25
N LYS A 55 -0.74 14.07 -7.37
CA LYS A 55 -2.15 13.99 -7.81
C LYS A 55 -2.49 12.64 -8.46
N ARG A 56 -1.49 11.83 -8.81
CA ARG A 56 -1.70 10.49 -9.39
C ARG A 56 -1.97 9.41 -8.35
N VAL A 57 -1.81 9.75 -7.07
CA VAL A 57 -2.16 8.87 -5.95
C VAL A 57 -3.53 9.27 -5.41
N ASP A 58 -4.50 8.37 -5.51
CA ASP A 58 -5.82 8.56 -4.91
C ASP A 58 -6.01 7.74 -3.60
N ILE A 59 -7.15 7.97 -2.93
CA ILE A 59 -7.48 7.28 -1.68
C ILE A 59 -7.71 5.78 -1.91
N LEU A 60 -8.21 5.38 -3.07
CA LEU A 60 -8.47 3.98 -3.39
C LEU A 60 -7.16 3.21 -3.52
N ASP A 61 -6.15 3.79 -4.16
CA ASP A 61 -4.80 3.26 -4.23
C ASP A 61 -4.18 3.13 -2.84
N ALA A 62 -4.34 4.15 -1.98
CA ALA A 62 -3.90 4.09 -0.59
C ALA A 62 -4.58 2.93 0.18
N ILE A 63 -5.89 2.73 0.03
CA ILE A 63 -6.63 1.61 0.65
C ILE A 63 -6.13 0.26 0.14
N ARG A 64 -5.90 0.12 -1.17
CA ARG A 64 -5.35 -1.10 -1.77
C ARG A 64 -3.95 -1.40 -1.25
N TRP A 65 -3.09 -0.40 -1.16
CA TRP A 65 -1.75 -0.57 -0.60
C TRP A 65 -1.79 -0.92 0.88
N LEU A 66 -2.70 -0.35 1.65
CA LEU A 66 -2.89 -0.69 3.06
C LEU A 66 -3.31 -2.15 3.22
N HIS A 67 -4.24 -2.62 2.41
CA HIS A 67 -4.66 -4.02 2.38
C HIS A 67 -3.49 -4.96 2.08
N LEU A 68 -2.75 -4.69 1.00
CA LEU A 68 -1.58 -5.49 0.63
C LEU A 68 -0.43 -5.38 1.64
N ALA A 69 -0.27 -4.23 2.29
CA ALA A 69 0.72 -4.02 3.33
C ALA A 69 0.40 -4.84 4.58
N TRP A 70 -0.87 -4.88 4.99
CA TRP A 70 -1.33 -5.74 6.08
C TRP A 70 -1.11 -7.21 5.78
N ALA A 71 -1.46 -7.67 4.57
CA ALA A 71 -1.20 -9.04 4.13
C ALA A 71 0.31 -9.40 4.07
N SER A 72 1.19 -8.38 4.02
CA SER A 72 2.64 -8.58 4.04
C SER A 72 3.24 -8.64 5.45
N VAL A 73 2.48 -8.25 6.49
CA VAL A 73 2.92 -8.38 7.88
C VAL A 73 2.90 -9.86 8.26
N SER A 74 4.06 -10.40 8.62
CA SER A 74 4.17 -11.83 8.93
C SER A 74 3.59 -12.18 10.30
N ASP A 75 3.01 -13.39 10.41
CA ASP A 75 2.58 -13.98 11.68
C ASP A 75 3.71 -14.03 12.72
N THR A 76 4.95 -14.21 12.24
CA THR A 76 6.16 -14.18 13.09
C THR A 76 6.41 -12.80 13.69
N THR A 77 6.18 -11.73 12.94
CA THR A 77 6.30 -10.35 13.44
C THR A 77 5.25 -10.10 14.53
N ILE A 78 3.99 -10.48 14.26
CA ILE A 78 2.90 -10.36 15.22
C ILE A 78 3.23 -11.12 16.50
N THR A 79 3.59 -12.41 16.38
CA THR A 79 3.92 -13.26 17.53
C THR A 79 5.06 -12.68 18.36
N LYS A 80 6.12 -12.19 17.72
CA LYS A 80 7.25 -11.54 18.41
C LYS A 80 6.83 -10.26 19.12
N CYS A 81 5.97 -9.43 18.53
CA CYS A 81 5.45 -8.23 19.20
C CYS A 81 4.61 -8.56 20.43
N PHE A 82 3.76 -9.60 20.36
CA PHE A 82 3.02 -10.09 21.52
C PHE A 82 3.93 -10.66 22.61
N ALA A 83 4.94 -11.45 22.23
CA ALA A 83 5.93 -11.98 23.16
C ALA A 83 6.72 -10.85 23.86
N LYS A 84 7.14 -9.82 23.12
CA LYS A 84 7.82 -8.64 23.68
C LYS A 84 6.97 -7.88 24.69
N CYS A 85 5.65 -7.92 24.55
CA CYS A 85 4.71 -7.35 25.52
C CYS A 85 4.40 -8.28 26.71
N GLY A 86 5.05 -9.44 26.81
CA GLY A 86 4.78 -10.44 27.85
C GLY A 86 3.48 -11.22 27.65
N LEU A 87 2.94 -11.20 26.42
CA LEU A 87 1.69 -11.88 26.05
C LEU A 87 1.93 -13.13 25.18
N GLY A 88 3.19 -13.53 24.99
CA GLY A 88 3.57 -14.69 24.18
C GLY A 88 3.63 -16.00 24.97
N ILE A 89 3.30 -17.10 24.31
CA ILE A 89 3.53 -18.46 24.81
C ILE A 89 4.99 -18.79 24.52
N ASP A 90 5.81 -18.94 25.57
CA ASP A 90 7.24 -19.29 25.59
C ASP A 90 7.92 -19.55 24.22
N THR A 91 8.41 -18.49 23.58
CA THR A 91 9.54 -18.59 22.66
C THR A 91 10.52 -17.48 22.97
N ALA A 92 11.43 -17.77 23.91
CA ALA A 92 12.67 -17.03 24.06
C ALA A 92 13.45 -17.16 22.75
N ASN A 93 13.60 -16.05 22.02
CA ASN A 93 14.75 -15.75 21.18
C ASN A 93 14.65 -14.26 20.80
N GLU A 94 15.56 -13.46 21.37
CA GLU A 94 15.76 -12.05 21.02
C GLU A 94 16.42 -11.96 19.64
N GLU A 95 15.63 -11.98 18.58
CA GLU A 95 16.08 -11.57 17.25
C GLU A 95 15.35 -10.30 16.80
N GLN A 96 16.09 -9.41 16.15
CA GLN A 96 15.68 -8.07 15.73
C GLN A 96 14.32 -8.05 15.02
N LEU A 97 13.46 -7.13 15.46
CA LEU A 97 12.03 -7.06 15.12
C LEU A 97 11.69 -6.50 13.74
N VAL A 98 12.68 -6.10 12.95
CA VAL A 98 12.47 -5.59 11.59
C VAL A 98 13.73 -5.91 10.81
N GLN A 99 13.70 -6.94 9.97
CA GLN A 99 14.67 -7.02 8.87
C GLN A 99 14.25 -5.96 7.85
N GLN A 100 15.21 -5.12 7.42
CA GLN A 100 15.00 -4.25 6.27
C GLN A 100 14.44 -5.10 5.12
N PRO A 101 13.33 -4.70 4.49
CA PRO A 101 12.80 -5.48 3.40
C PRO A 101 13.78 -5.40 2.23
N GLU A 102 14.26 -6.55 1.73
CA GLU A 102 15.12 -6.57 0.54
C GLU A 102 14.42 -5.84 -0.63
N GLY A 103 15.14 -4.93 -1.26
CA GLY A 103 14.62 -4.05 -2.32
C GLY A 103 15.73 -3.14 -2.85
N PRO A 104 15.45 -2.34 -3.90
CA PRO A 104 16.43 -1.40 -4.44
C PRO A 104 16.94 -0.50 -3.32
N ALA A 105 18.18 0.00 -3.42
CA ALA A 105 18.81 0.83 -2.39
C ALA A 105 17.94 2.08 -2.10
N TYR A 106 16.99 1.95 -1.17
CA TYR A 106 16.03 2.99 -0.80
C TYR A 106 16.78 4.22 -0.28
N ASP A 107 17.94 4.02 0.33
CA ASP A 107 18.87 5.08 0.74
C ASP A 107 19.33 5.95 -0.44
N THR A 108 19.52 5.38 -1.63
CA THR A 108 19.88 6.16 -2.84
C THR A 108 18.71 7.02 -3.32
N LEU A 109 17.47 6.54 -3.16
CA LEU A 109 16.26 7.27 -3.55
C LEU A 109 15.88 8.35 -2.54
N LEU A 110 16.04 8.07 -1.25
CA LEU A 110 15.71 8.97 -0.16
C LEU A 110 16.82 10.01 0.08
N GLY A 111 18.00 9.81 -0.51
CA GLY A 111 19.12 10.75 -0.47
C GLY A 111 19.64 10.95 0.95
N ALA A 112 19.26 12.06 1.57
CA ALA A 112 19.66 12.41 2.94
C ALA A 112 18.74 11.85 4.02
N VAL A 113 17.56 11.32 3.65
CA VAL A 113 16.57 10.79 4.61
C VAL A 113 16.79 9.30 4.77
N SER A 114 16.91 8.82 6.01
CA SER A 114 17.02 7.38 6.25
C SER A 114 15.68 6.68 6.02
N TRP A 115 15.71 5.39 5.68
CA TRP A 115 14.49 4.58 5.61
C TRP A 115 13.67 4.63 6.92
N ALA A 116 14.35 4.61 8.07
CA ALA A 116 13.69 4.68 9.37
C ALA A 116 12.92 6.00 9.54
N ASP A 117 13.57 7.14 9.25
CA ASP A 117 12.96 8.46 9.34
C ASP A 117 11.79 8.62 8.36
N PHE A 118 11.93 8.07 7.16
CA PHE A 118 10.86 8.04 6.18
C PHE A 118 9.64 7.25 6.70
N VAL A 119 9.88 6.10 7.35
CA VAL A 119 8.83 5.26 7.96
C VAL A 119 8.17 5.90 9.18
N SER A 120 8.87 6.73 9.93
CA SER A 120 8.31 7.44 11.09
C SER A 120 7.88 8.88 10.80
N MET A 121 7.94 9.35 9.55
CA MET A 121 7.69 10.77 9.22
C MET A 121 6.30 11.28 9.65
N ASP A 122 5.33 10.38 9.82
CA ASP A 122 3.95 10.67 10.18
C ASP A 122 3.65 10.46 11.68
N ASP A 123 4.63 10.07 12.51
CA ASP A 123 4.39 9.73 13.93
C ASP A 123 3.87 10.92 14.75
N ALA A 124 4.21 12.15 14.35
CA ALA A 124 3.70 13.37 14.97
C ALA A 124 2.39 13.87 14.35
N THR A 125 1.82 13.16 13.36
CA THR A 125 0.58 13.56 12.70
C THR A 125 -0.58 13.37 13.67
N ARG A 126 -1.38 14.42 13.88
CA ARG A 126 -2.59 14.31 14.69
C ARG A 126 -3.61 13.41 13.97
N THR A 127 -3.90 12.25 14.54
CA THR A 127 -4.85 11.26 13.99
C THR A 127 -6.23 11.30 14.63
N THR A 128 -6.41 12.14 15.66
CA THR A 128 -7.68 12.33 16.36
C THR A 128 -8.08 13.79 16.33
N ASP A 129 -9.34 14.07 16.04
CA ASP A 129 -9.91 15.39 16.28
C ASP A 129 -10.35 15.54 17.74
N VAL A 130 -10.42 16.79 18.21
CA VAL A 130 -11.08 17.09 19.47
C VAL A 130 -12.57 16.88 19.25
N VAL A 131 -13.07 15.73 19.68
CA VAL A 131 -14.48 15.37 19.58
C VAL A 131 -15.24 16.31 20.52
N ASN A 132 -15.93 17.31 19.94
CA ASN A 132 -17.00 17.99 20.65
C ASN A 132 -18.23 17.08 20.64
N ASP A 133 -19.09 17.17 21.65
CA ASP A 133 -20.20 16.21 21.91
C ASP A 133 -21.24 16.08 20.77
N ASP A 134 -21.10 16.84 19.68
CA ASP A 134 -22.01 16.91 18.52
C ASP A 134 -21.38 16.40 17.19
N TRP A 135 -20.35 15.55 17.27
CA TRP A 135 -19.61 15.04 16.10
C TRP A 135 -20.50 14.23 15.13
N GLU A 136 -21.51 13.52 15.65
CA GLU A 136 -22.41 12.67 14.85
C GLU A 136 -23.27 13.51 13.90
N SER A 137 -23.86 14.61 14.41
CA SER A 137 -24.67 15.55 13.63
C SER A 137 -23.87 16.22 12.52
N ALA A 138 -22.62 16.59 12.82
CA ALA A 138 -21.70 17.19 11.85
C ALA A 138 -21.30 16.23 10.72
N LEU A 139 -21.13 14.94 11.03
CA LEU A 139 -20.76 13.90 10.07
C LEU A 139 -21.92 13.57 9.12
N ILE A 140 -23.14 13.50 9.65
CA ILE A 140 -24.38 13.30 8.88
C ILE A 140 -24.65 14.49 7.95
N ALA A 141 -24.41 15.73 8.40
CA ALA A 141 -24.59 16.92 7.59
C ALA A 141 -23.63 16.94 6.37
N LYS A 142 -22.40 16.45 6.55
CA LYS A 142 -21.37 16.39 5.49
C LYS A 142 -21.64 15.31 4.45
N ALA A 143 -22.19 14.17 4.88
CA ALA A 143 -22.55 13.05 3.99
C ALA A 143 -23.76 13.34 3.09
N ARG A 144 -24.63 14.28 3.46
CA ARG A 144 -25.81 14.68 2.68
C ARG A 144 -25.49 15.63 1.51
N GLY A 145 -24.21 16.02 1.35
CA GLY A 145 -23.79 17.08 0.44
C GLY A 145 -23.60 16.72 -1.04
N ASP A 146 -23.42 15.45 -1.43
CA ASP A 146 -23.19 15.10 -2.85
C ASP A 146 -23.52 13.62 -3.16
N VAL A 147 -24.67 13.36 -3.78
CA VAL A 147 -24.91 12.17 -4.62
C VAL A 147 -25.90 12.52 -5.75
N PRO A 148 -25.48 12.56 -7.02
CA PRO A 148 -26.40 12.45 -8.15
C PRO A 148 -26.81 10.98 -8.36
N ALA A 149 -28.12 10.74 -8.45
CA ALA A 149 -28.71 9.44 -8.72
C ALA A 149 -28.66 9.08 -10.21
N ALA A 150 -28.33 7.84 -10.56
CA ALA A 150 -28.64 7.24 -11.85
C ALA A 150 -28.98 5.75 -11.69
N GLY A 151 -30.19 5.38 -12.11
CA GLY A 151 -30.77 4.04 -11.98
C GLY A 151 -30.33 3.04 -13.07
N PRO A 152 -30.85 1.80 -13.02
CA PRO A 152 -30.26 0.62 -13.63
C PRO A 152 -30.81 0.31 -15.04
N LYS A 153 -30.01 -0.34 -15.89
CA LYS A 153 -30.49 -1.06 -17.09
C LYS A 153 -29.61 -2.26 -17.47
N GLY A 154 -30.25 -3.44 -17.51
CA GLY A 154 -30.19 -4.44 -18.58
C GLY A 154 -28.96 -5.33 -18.70
N GLU A 155 -29.14 -6.61 -18.39
CA GLU A 155 -28.27 -7.74 -18.73
C GLU A 155 -28.58 -8.24 -20.15
N GLU A 156 -27.54 -8.55 -20.94
CA GLU A 156 -27.60 -9.56 -22.01
C GLU A 156 -26.30 -10.37 -22.00
N GLU A 157 -26.43 -11.70 -21.99
CA GLU A 157 -25.34 -12.68 -22.12
C GLU A 157 -25.09 -12.97 -23.61
N GLU A 158 -23.82 -13.13 -24.00
CA GLU A 158 -23.49 -13.87 -25.22
C GLU A 158 -22.29 -14.80 -25.00
N GLU A 159 -22.46 -16.04 -25.44
CA GLU A 159 -21.53 -17.16 -25.37
C GLU A 159 -20.68 -17.21 -26.66
N GLY A 160 -19.36 -17.38 -26.56
CA GLY A 160 -18.54 -17.45 -27.78
C GLY A 160 -17.06 -17.80 -27.63
N ARG A 161 -16.76 -19.09 -27.85
CA ARG A 161 -15.60 -19.66 -28.57
C ARG A 161 -14.17 -19.49 -28.02
N LYS A 162 -13.56 -20.64 -27.68
CA LYS A 162 -12.11 -20.77 -27.43
C LYS A 162 -11.36 -20.78 -28.78
N GLU A 163 -10.58 -19.73 -29.03
CA GLU A 163 -9.52 -19.74 -30.05
C GLU A 163 -8.14 -19.66 -29.39
N ASN A 164 -7.17 -20.37 -29.97
CA ASN A 164 -5.82 -20.49 -29.45
C ASN A 164 -5.14 -19.12 -29.32
N LEU A 165 -4.75 -18.77 -28.10
CA LEU A 165 -4.08 -17.51 -27.78
C LEU A 165 -2.59 -17.55 -28.14
N THR A 166 -2.22 -16.91 -29.24
CA THR A 166 -0.88 -16.34 -29.40
C THR A 166 -0.90 -14.91 -28.86
N PHE A 167 -0.21 -14.67 -27.75
CA PHE A 167 -0.18 -13.36 -27.10
C PHE A 167 0.81 -12.44 -27.81
N PRO A 168 0.37 -11.26 -28.31
CA PRO A 168 1.28 -10.26 -28.84
C PRO A 168 2.23 -9.75 -27.74
N ARG A 169 3.49 -9.51 -28.08
CA ARG A 169 4.50 -9.01 -27.16
C ARG A 169 4.12 -7.62 -26.64
N VAL A 170 3.86 -7.49 -25.35
CA VAL A 170 3.60 -6.22 -24.68
C VAL A 170 4.93 -5.60 -24.26
N GLU A 171 5.14 -4.31 -24.58
CA GLU A 171 6.28 -3.53 -24.10
C GLU A 171 6.21 -3.36 -22.58
N THR A 172 7.32 -3.52 -21.85
CA THR A 172 7.37 -3.44 -20.37
C THR A 172 6.69 -2.18 -19.83
N ARG A 173 6.88 -1.02 -20.48
CA ARG A 173 6.28 0.27 -20.09
C ARG A 173 4.75 0.29 -20.14
N ARG A 174 4.12 -0.54 -20.98
CA ARG A 174 2.64 -0.58 -21.12
C ARG A 174 1.98 -1.58 -20.17
N ALA A 175 2.76 -2.45 -19.54
CA ALA A 175 2.22 -3.49 -18.66
C ALA A 175 1.47 -2.92 -17.44
N PRO A 176 1.94 -1.86 -16.74
CA PRO A 176 1.21 -1.29 -15.60
C PRO A 176 -0.21 -0.80 -15.98
N GLY A 177 -0.33 -0.07 -17.10
CA GLY A 177 -1.63 0.45 -17.55
C GLY A 177 -2.65 -0.65 -17.88
N ARG A 178 -2.21 -1.77 -18.46
CA ARG A 178 -3.08 -2.92 -18.75
C ARG A 178 -3.54 -3.64 -17.49
N VAL A 179 -2.66 -3.73 -16.48
CA VAL A 179 -3.07 -4.27 -15.19
C VAL A 179 -4.06 -3.34 -14.50
N THR A 180 -3.88 -2.01 -14.57
CA THR A 180 -4.84 -1.04 -14.05
C THR A 180 -6.23 -1.18 -14.67
N GLU A 181 -6.33 -1.44 -15.98
CA GLU A 181 -7.61 -1.74 -16.64
C GLU A 181 -8.29 -2.99 -16.04
N LEU A 182 -7.53 -4.07 -15.80
CA LEU A 182 -8.03 -5.28 -15.15
C LEU A 182 -8.46 -5.03 -13.70
N VAL A 183 -7.73 -4.20 -12.95
CA VAL A 183 -8.08 -3.80 -11.58
C VAL A 183 -9.42 -3.06 -11.58
N ASN A 184 -9.63 -2.15 -12.54
CA ASN A 184 -10.87 -1.40 -12.68
C ASN A 184 -12.05 -2.31 -13.05
N TYR A 185 -11.83 -3.29 -13.92
CA TYR A 185 -12.83 -4.29 -14.26
C TYR A 185 -13.20 -5.18 -13.04
N ALA A 186 -12.21 -5.65 -12.28
CA ALA A 186 -12.44 -6.43 -11.06
C ALA A 186 -13.17 -5.64 -9.98
N SER A 187 -12.88 -4.34 -9.87
CA SER A 187 -13.56 -3.44 -8.94
C SER A 187 -15.04 -3.24 -9.31
N ARG A 188 -15.36 -3.12 -10.60
CA ARG A 188 -16.74 -2.93 -11.08
C ARG A 188 -17.58 -4.20 -11.01
N THR A 189 -16.96 -5.36 -11.19
CA THR A 189 -17.65 -6.66 -11.13
C THR A 189 -17.84 -7.17 -9.70
N GLY A 190 -17.23 -6.52 -8.69
CA GLY A 190 -17.35 -6.91 -7.29
C GLY A 190 -16.70 -8.26 -6.95
N ASN A 191 -15.90 -8.83 -7.87
CA ASN A 191 -15.25 -10.12 -7.66
C ASN A 191 -13.98 -9.94 -6.83
N ALA A 192 -14.10 -10.19 -5.51
CA ALA A 192 -13.02 -10.03 -4.55
C ALA A 192 -11.78 -10.88 -4.88
N ALA A 193 -11.97 -12.14 -5.32
CA ALA A 193 -10.87 -13.03 -5.65
C ALA A 193 -10.09 -12.55 -6.88
N MET A 194 -10.80 -12.06 -7.89
CA MET A 194 -10.19 -11.46 -9.07
C MET A 194 -9.46 -10.16 -8.73
N LEU A 195 -10.04 -9.32 -7.86
CA LEU A 195 -9.43 -8.07 -7.43
C LEU A 195 -8.12 -8.31 -6.66
N ASP A 196 -8.08 -9.32 -5.79
CA ASP A 196 -6.88 -9.70 -5.04
C ASP A 196 -5.77 -10.25 -5.97
N ALA A 197 -6.13 -11.13 -6.90
CA ALA A 197 -5.20 -11.68 -7.87
C ALA A 197 -4.59 -10.58 -8.77
N VAL A 198 -5.42 -9.67 -9.29
CA VAL A 198 -4.96 -8.63 -10.21
C VAL A 198 -4.17 -7.55 -9.49
N THR A 199 -4.52 -7.17 -8.25
CA THR A 199 -3.70 -6.23 -7.45
C THR A 199 -2.34 -6.84 -7.07
N THR A 200 -2.28 -8.15 -6.81
CA THR A 200 -1.01 -8.87 -6.64
C THR A 200 -0.16 -8.82 -7.91
N VAL A 201 -0.75 -9.11 -9.07
CA VAL A 201 -0.07 -9.01 -10.38
C VAL A 201 0.42 -7.58 -10.63
N GLN A 202 -0.36 -6.56 -10.27
CA GLN A 202 0.05 -5.16 -10.39
C GLN A 202 1.33 -4.86 -9.62
N SER A 203 1.41 -5.34 -8.37
CA SER A 203 2.60 -5.19 -7.53
C SER A 203 3.83 -5.84 -8.16
N ILE A 204 3.69 -7.05 -8.73
CA ILE A 204 4.79 -7.78 -9.37
C ILE A 204 5.25 -7.07 -10.63
N VAL A 205 4.31 -6.61 -11.47
CA VAL A 205 4.62 -5.90 -12.71
C VAL A 205 5.33 -4.58 -12.42
N GLN A 206 4.89 -3.81 -11.42
CA GLN A 206 5.56 -2.59 -10.98
C GLN A 206 7.00 -2.87 -10.52
N GLU A 207 7.20 -3.89 -9.69
CA GLU A 207 8.54 -4.30 -9.25
C GLU A 207 9.44 -4.70 -10.42
N HIS A 208 8.91 -5.45 -11.38
CA HIS A 208 9.64 -5.83 -12.58
C HIS A 208 10.02 -4.61 -13.45
N CYS A 209 9.12 -3.63 -13.60
CA CYS A 209 9.40 -2.40 -14.34
C CYS A 209 10.52 -1.59 -13.67
N ILE A 210 10.46 -1.43 -12.34
CA ILE A 210 11.49 -0.70 -11.57
C ILE A 210 12.84 -1.42 -11.67
N ASN A 211 12.85 -2.75 -11.56
CA ASN A 211 14.08 -3.53 -11.71
C ASN A 211 14.64 -3.49 -13.14
N GLN A 212 13.81 -3.40 -14.19
CA GLN A 212 14.35 -3.19 -15.55
C GLN A 212 14.91 -1.77 -15.75
N ALA A 213 14.29 -0.75 -15.16
CA ALA A 213 14.72 0.64 -15.27
C ALA A 213 16.02 0.91 -14.48
N THR A 214 16.15 0.39 -13.27
CA THR A 214 17.34 0.57 -12.41
C THR A 214 18.62 -0.11 -12.94
N PHE A 215 18.49 -1.12 -13.80
CA PHE A 215 19.62 -1.80 -14.46
C PHE A 215 19.88 -1.30 -15.89
N ALA A 216 19.11 -0.33 -16.40
CA ALA A 216 19.43 0.36 -17.64
C ALA A 216 20.62 1.28 -17.41
N LYS A 217 21.85 0.74 -17.52
CA LYS A 217 23.09 1.54 -17.50
C LYS A 217 22.94 2.72 -18.44
N GLN A 218 23.08 3.94 -17.91
CA GLN A 218 23.27 5.15 -18.71
C GLN A 218 24.41 4.88 -19.71
N LYS A 219 24.09 4.81 -21.00
CA LYS A 219 25.06 4.41 -22.03
C LYS A 219 25.94 5.58 -22.45
N SER A 220 25.43 6.81 -22.37
CA SER A 220 26.17 8.04 -22.66
C SER A 220 25.71 9.20 -21.78
N ILE A 221 26.63 10.12 -21.46
CA ILE A 221 26.35 11.37 -20.73
C ILE A 221 25.45 12.33 -21.53
N THR A 222 25.41 12.18 -22.86
CA THR A 222 24.62 13.04 -23.76
C THR A 222 23.14 12.70 -23.80
N ASP A 223 22.75 11.48 -23.39
CA ASP A 223 21.35 11.03 -23.46
C ASP A 223 20.44 11.84 -22.53
N PHE A 224 21.02 12.45 -21.49
CA PHE A 224 20.33 13.35 -20.56
C PHE A 224 19.92 14.70 -21.19
N PHE A 225 20.64 15.17 -22.21
CA PHE A 225 20.44 16.50 -22.78
C PHE A 225 19.60 16.52 -24.07
N THR A 226 19.19 15.36 -24.58
CA THR A 226 18.52 15.24 -25.88
C THR A 226 17.00 15.04 -25.81
N ALA A 227 16.41 14.85 -24.64
CA ALA A 227 14.96 14.84 -24.50
C ALA A 227 14.44 16.29 -24.40
N LYS A 228 13.91 16.82 -25.50
CA LYS A 228 13.25 18.12 -25.59
C LYS A 228 11.83 17.94 -26.11
#